data_AF-B1ZZB4-F1
#
_entry.id   AF-B1ZZB4-F1
#
_cell.length_a   1.000
_cell.length_b   1.000
_cell.length_c   1.000
_cell.angle_alpha   90.00
_cell.angle_beta   90.00
_cell.angle_gamma   90.00
#
_symmetry.space_group_name_H-M   'P 1'
#
loop_
_entity.id
_entity.type
_entity.pdbx_description
1 polymer ?
#
loop_
_entity_poly.entity_id
_entity_poly.type
_entity_poly.pdbx_seq_one_letter_code
_entity_poly.pdbx_strand_id
1 'polypeptide(L)'
;MKSPGHRKQTLLLLSGFWLFSALYYASHPLAWRLIYGSPFNLRETVASGTQWLLCIPLSLYCLTLPARFPLDRTGRRASLRRLVQIGLIVCVLLFVLDVLVFHLLSLTSAKPPPFLQFVAMIAVSRTHTYILIYLLLTGFAYALDSLQRSQALEEQAAQQARAAAELQRDLADARLRTLRMQLQPHFIFNTHHAITGLMLEGQTDKAVQMLVRLSDLLRLTLEQGDGHEVSLRQEIALLRQYLEIQQIRFGDRLQVDIAVDAETLDAAVPSLILQPLVENAVRHGIDRQIAPGWIKVTGARDGERLVLAVENSGKAEAAPERARRNGIGLATTRARLQQAYGAAHAFALTRMPHGGMKAELSLPFTPMQSPASAIVSEAVPA
;
A
#
# COMPACT_ATOMS: atom_id res chain seq x y z
N MET A 1 1.33 -20.92 -14.25
CA MET A 1 1.11 -22.06 -15.18
C MET A 1 1.49 -21.60 -16.58
N LYS A 2 2.52 -22.17 -17.21
CA LYS A 2 2.98 -21.77 -18.56
C LYS A 2 1.86 -22.01 -19.58
N SER A 3 1.61 -21.05 -20.47
CA SER A 3 0.57 -21.18 -21.51
C SER A 3 0.87 -22.39 -22.41
N PRO A 4 -0.17 -23.10 -22.89
CA PRO A 4 0.01 -24.31 -23.71
C PRO A 4 0.80 -24.07 -25.01
N GLY A 5 0.89 -22.82 -25.49
CA GLY A 5 1.67 -22.44 -26.67
C GLY A 5 3.19 -22.54 -26.46
N HIS A 6 3.70 -22.08 -25.31
CA HIS A 6 5.14 -22.09 -25.02
C HIS A 6 5.70 -23.52 -24.96
N ARG A 7 4.96 -24.45 -24.35
CA ARG A 7 5.37 -25.86 -24.24
C ARG A 7 5.46 -26.56 -25.60
N LYS A 8 4.56 -26.23 -26.53
CA LYS A 8 4.58 -26.75 -27.91
C LYS A 8 5.78 -26.20 -28.69
N GLN A 9 6.08 -24.91 -28.57
CA GLN A 9 7.24 -24.30 -29.23
C GLN A 9 8.57 -24.88 -28.72
N THR A 10 8.74 -25.03 -27.40
CA THR A 10 9.94 -25.65 -26.83
C THR A 10 10.13 -27.09 -27.31
N LEU A 11 9.04 -27.87 -27.38
CA LEU A 11 9.09 -29.25 -27.87
C LEU A 11 9.46 -29.32 -29.35
N LEU A 12 8.91 -28.43 -30.19
CA LEU A 12 9.26 -28.34 -31.62
C LEU A 12 10.73 -27.98 -31.83
N LEU A 13 11.24 -26.98 -31.09
CA LEU A 13 12.63 -26.54 -31.21
C LEU A 13 13.62 -27.64 -30.76
N LEU A 14 13.36 -28.28 -29.62
CA LEU A 14 14.21 -29.38 -29.13
C LEU A 14 14.17 -30.59 -30.06
N SER A 15 12.98 -30.96 -30.53
CA SER A 15 12.83 -32.09 -31.46
C SER A 15 13.51 -31.81 -32.79
N GLY A 16 13.37 -30.57 -33.32
CA GLY A 16 14.05 -30.15 -34.54
C GLY A 16 15.57 -30.14 -34.42
N PHE A 17 16.11 -29.63 -33.30
CA PHE A 17 17.55 -29.63 -33.03
C PHE A 17 18.13 -31.04 -33.02
N TRP A 18 17.52 -31.95 -32.25
CA TRP A 18 18.02 -33.32 -32.15
C TRP A 18 17.79 -34.15 -33.41
N LEU A 19 16.71 -33.88 -34.17
CA LEU A 19 16.50 -34.49 -35.48
C LEU A 19 17.59 -34.04 -36.48
N PHE A 20 17.94 -32.76 -36.48
CA PHE A 20 19.06 -32.24 -37.27
C PHE A 20 20.38 -32.92 -36.86
N SER A 21 20.66 -33.03 -35.55
CA SER A 21 21.84 -33.76 -35.07
C SER A 21 21.83 -35.22 -35.52
N ALA A 22 20.68 -35.91 -35.44
CA ALA A 22 20.55 -37.29 -35.89
C ALA A 22 20.86 -37.44 -37.39
N LEU A 23 20.35 -36.55 -38.24
CA LEU A 23 20.62 -36.54 -39.69
C LEU A 23 22.08 -36.22 -39.99
N TYR A 24 22.66 -35.24 -39.30
CA TYR A 24 24.07 -34.87 -39.43
C TYR A 24 24.98 -36.06 -39.11
N TYR A 25 24.77 -36.74 -37.98
CA TYR A 25 25.58 -37.90 -37.62
C TYR A 25 25.32 -39.13 -38.49
N ALA A 26 24.09 -39.32 -39.00
CA ALA A 26 23.79 -40.35 -39.99
C ALA A 26 24.54 -40.10 -41.32
N SER A 27 24.85 -38.85 -41.66
CA SER A 27 25.64 -38.52 -42.86
C SER A 27 27.12 -38.91 -42.75
N HIS A 28 27.63 -39.14 -41.54
CA HIS A 28 29.06 -39.35 -41.31
C HIS A 28 29.62 -40.64 -41.97
N PRO A 29 28.99 -41.83 -41.85
CA PRO A 29 29.45 -43.02 -42.58
C PRO A 29 29.37 -42.86 -44.11
N LEU A 30 28.40 -42.07 -44.62
CA LEU A 30 28.29 -41.77 -46.05
C LEU A 30 29.46 -40.89 -46.52
N ALA A 31 29.82 -39.86 -45.74
CA ALA A 31 30.98 -39.01 -46.01
C ALA A 31 32.29 -39.81 -45.99
N TRP A 32 32.47 -40.71 -45.02
CA TRP A 32 33.63 -41.60 -44.95
C TRP A 32 33.77 -42.49 -46.18
N ARG A 33 32.65 -43.01 -46.70
CA ARG A 33 32.66 -43.76 -47.98
C ARG A 33 33.13 -42.89 -49.14
N LEU A 34 32.62 -41.68 -49.28
CA LEU A 34 32.97 -40.79 -50.39
C LEU A 34 34.45 -40.37 -50.34
N ILE A 35 35.01 -40.18 -49.15
CA ILE A 35 36.39 -39.70 -48.96
C ILE A 35 37.40 -40.85 -49.02
N TYR A 36 37.11 -41.98 -48.38
CA TYR A 36 38.09 -43.06 -48.15
C TYR A 36 37.76 -44.37 -48.89
N GLY A 37 36.68 -44.41 -49.68
CA GLY A 37 36.31 -45.58 -50.46
C GLY A 37 35.80 -46.78 -49.64
N SER A 38 35.40 -46.56 -48.37
CA SER A 38 34.91 -47.64 -47.50
C SER A 38 33.59 -48.25 -48.01
N PRO A 39 33.32 -49.54 -47.75
CA PRO A 39 32.04 -50.16 -48.12
C PRO A 39 30.87 -49.48 -47.40
N PHE A 40 29.75 -49.31 -48.11
CA PHE A 40 28.56 -48.69 -47.52
C PHE A 40 27.83 -49.64 -46.58
N ASN A 41 27.55 -49.16 -45.36
CA ASN A 41 26.76 -49.89 -44.38
C ASN A 41 25.55 -49.06 -43.93
N LEU A 42 24.39 -49.33 -44.51
CA LEU A 42 23.13 -48.66 -44.15
C LEU A 42 22.81 -48.79 -42.66
N ARG A 43 23.16 -49.91 -42.03
CA ARG A 43 22.85 -50.19 -40.63
C ARG A 43 23.67 -49.29 -39.70
N GLU A 44 24.94 -49.08 -40.01
CA GLU A 44 25.84 -48.18 -39.28
C GLU A 44 25.40 -46.71 -39.41
N THR A 45 24.93 -46.32 -40.59
CA THR A 45 24.31 -45.01 -40.85
C THR A 45 23.09 -44.78 -39.97
N VAL A 46 22.15 -45.73 -39.93
CA VAL A 46 20.94 -45.60 -39.10
C VAL A 46 21.30 -45.57 -37.61
N ALA A 47 22.20 -46.45 -37.17
CA ALA A 47 22.63 -46.54 -35.77
C ALA A 47 23.26 -45.23 -35.28
N SER A 48 24.14 -44.64 -36.10
CA SER A 48 24.84 -43.40 -35.79
C SER A 48 23.88 -42.23 -35.56
N GLY A 49 22.75 -42.17 -36.27
CA GLY A 49 21.72 -41.16 -36.08
C GLY A 49 20.75 -41.46 -34.92
N THR A 50 20.34 -42.72 -34.73
CA THR A 50 19.32 -43.11 -33.73
C THR A 50 19.69 -42.74 -32.28
N GLN A 51 20.98 -42.77 -31.92
CA GLN A 51 21.43 -42.37 -30.58
C GLN A 51 21.06 -40.91 -30.23
N TRP A 52 21.04 -40.02 -31.22
CA TRP A 52 20.73 -38.61 -31.01
C TRP A 52 19.23 -38.37 -30.80
N LEU A 53 18.38 -39.26 -31.31
CA LEU A 53 16.93 -39.20 -31.07
C LEU A 53 16.59 -39.46 -29.59
N LEU A 54 17.43 -40.22 -28.87
CA LEU A 54 17.28 -40.43 -27.41
C LEU A 54 17.51 -39.16 -26.60
N CYS A 55 18.16 -38.15 -27.17
CA CYS A 55 18.35 -36.86 -26.52
C CYS A 55 17.05 -36.04 -26.46
N ILE A 56 16.06 -36.34 -27.31
CA ILE A 56 14.74 -35.69 -27.27
C ILE A 56 14.03 -35.94 -25.92
N PRO A 57 13.71 -37.19 -25.52
CA PRO A 57 13.07 -37.44 -24.24
C PRO A 57 13.94 -37.01 -23.05
N LEU A 58 15.28 -37.12 -23.17
CA LEU A 58 16.20 -36.66 -22.13
C LEU A 58 16.10 -35.14 -21.92
N SER A 59 16.11 -34.35 -23.00
CA SER A 59 16.00 -32.89 -22.91
C SER A 59 14.68 -32.44 -22.29
N LEU A 60 13.57 -33.10 -22.63
CA LEU A 60 12.26 -32.86 -22.03
C LEU A 60 12.25 -33.22 -20.53
N TYR A 61 12.90 -34.32 -20.15
CA TYR A 61 13.05 -34.71 -18.76
C TYR A 61 13.88 -33.69 -17.96
N CYS A 62 15.03 -33.25 -18.51
CA CYS A 62 15.89 -32.24 -17.88
C CYS A 62 15.16 -30.93 -17.60
N LEU A 63 14.25 -30.49 -18.47
CA LEU A 63 13.42 -29.31 -18.24
C LEU A 63 12.48 -29.42 -17.02
N THR A 64 12.20 -30.62 -16.53
CA THR A 64 11.39 -30.83 -15.31
C THR A 64 12.21 -30.85 -14.02
N LEU A 65 13.54 -30.99 -14.11
CA LEU A 65 14.42 -31.10 -12.94
C LEU A 65 14.43 -29.85 -12.06
N PRO A 66 14.48 -28.61 -12.59
CA PRO A 66 14.47 -27.41 -11.74
C PRO A 66 13.21 -27.30 -10.86
N ALA A 67 12.07 -27.78 -11.35
CA ALA A 67 10.82 -27.79 -10.60
C ALA A 67 10.77 -28.89 -9.51
N ARG A 68 11.44 -30.02 -9.74
CA ARG A 68 11.48 -31.16 -8.80
C ARG A 68 12.57 -31.02 -7.73
N PHE A 69 13.69 -30.39 -8.09
CA PHE A 69 14.88 -30.29 -7.26
C PHE A 69 15.42 -28.85 -7.24
N PRO A 70 14.64 -27.88 -6.72
CA PRO A 70 15.10 -26.50 -6.69
C PRO A 70 16.43 -26.36 -5.94
N LEU A 71 17.29 -25.48 -6.45
CA LEU A 71 18.62 -25.20 -5.88
C LEU A 71 18.56 -24.06 -4.84
N ASP A 72 17.57 -24.14 -3.95
CA ASP A 72 17.37 -23.13 -2.90
C ASP A 72 18.37 -23.32 -1.75
N ARG A 73 18.65 -22.24 -1.00
CA ARG A 73 19.69 -22.21 0.05
C ARG A 73 19.55 -23.32 1.10
N THR A 74 18.33 -23.70 1.45
CA THR A 74 18.04 -24.68 2.52
C THR A 74 18.12 -26.15 2.06
N GLY A 75 18.10 -26.42 0.74
CA GLY A 75 18.05 -27.79 0.18
C GLY A 75 19.13 -28.12 -0.84
N ARG A 76 20.01 -27.16 -1.20
CA ARG A 76 20.95 -27.25 -2.32
C ARG A 76 21.79 -28.53 -2.34
N ARG A 77 22.36 -28.95 -1.20
CA ARG A 77 23.21 -30.15 -1.13
C ARG A 77 22.43 -31.44 -1.45
N ALA A 78 21.19 -31.54 -0.97
CA ALA A 78 20.33 -32.70 -1.23
C ALA A 78 19.88 -32.74 -2.70
N SER A 79 19.50 -31.58 -3.26
CA SER A 79 19.14 -31.44 -4.69
C SER A 79 20.33 -31.81 -5.59
N LEU A 80 21.52 -31.27 -5.32
CA LEU A 80 22.74 -31.59 -6.08
C LEU A 80 23.07 -33.08 -6.04
N ARG A 81 23.00 -33.72 -4.86
CA ARG A 81 23.22 -35.17 -4.74
C ARG A 81 22.24 -35.97 -5.60
N ARG A 82 20.96 -35.60 -5.61
CA ARG A 82 19.94 -36.25 -6.45
C ARG A 82 20.19 -36.04 -7.94
N LEU A 83 20.62 -34.84 -8.34
CA LEU A 83 20.99 -34.57 -9.75
C LEU A 83 22.18 -35.42 -10.18
N VAL A 84 23.21 -35.55 -9.35
CA VAL A 84 24.36 -36.43 -9.65
C VAL A 84 23.92 -37.89 -9.78
N GLN A 85 23.07 -38.38 -8.88
CA GLN A 85 22.53 -39.75 -8.96
C GLN A 85 21.72 -39.98 -10.25
N ILE A 86 20.84 -39.03 -10.60
CA ILE A 86 20.05 -39.09 -11.84
C ILE A 86 20.97 -39.07 -13.06
N GLY A 87 21.96 -38.18 -13.08
CA GLY A 87 22.95 -38.10 -14.15
C GLY A 87 23.72 -39.41 -14.34
N LEU A 88 24.15 -40.04 -13.24
CA LEU A 88 24.82 -41.33 -13.27
C LEU A 88 23.92 -42.42 -13.86
N ILE A 89 22.66 -42.52 -13.41
CA ILE A 89 21.69 -43.50 -13.92
C ILE A 89 21.44 -43.28 -15.42
N VAL A 90 21.24 -42.04 -15.85
CA VAL A 90 21.02 -41.70 -17.26
C VAL A 90 22.25 -42.05 -18.11
N CYS A 91 23.46 -41.71 -17.65
CA CYS A 91 24.69 -42.02 -18.39
C CYS A 91 24.91 -43.52 -18.51
N VAL A 92 24.68 -44.29 -17.44
CA VAL A 92 24.77 -45.76 -17.47
C VAL A 92 23.72 -46.35 -18.42
N LEU A 93 22.48 -45.87 -18.39
CA LEU A 93 21.42 -46.35 -19.27
C LEU A 93 21.74 -46.08 -20.74
N LEU A 94 22.19 -44.87 -21.07
CA LEU A 94 22.61 -44.50 -22.43
C LEU A 94 23.81 -45.34 -22.89
N PHE A 95 24.80 -45.54 -22.01
CA PHE A 95 25.96 -46.38 -22.28
C PHE A 95 25.56 -47.84 -22.58
N VAL A 96 24.72 -48.45 -21.74
CA VAL A 96 24.24 -49.83 -21.96
C VAL A 96 23.47 -49.94 -23.26
N LEU A 97 22.63 -48.96 -23.57
CA LEU A 97 21.86 -48.93 -24.81
C LEU A 97 22.77 -48.79 -26.03
N ASP A 98 23.80 -47.95 -25.96
CA ASP A 98 24.78 -47.76 -27.04
C ASP A 98 25.60 -49.04 -27.27
N VAL A 99 26.09 -49.66 -26.19
CA VAL A 99 26.78 -50.97 -26.25
C VAL A 99 25.86 -52.02 -26.88
N LEU A 100 24.59 -52.11 -26.47
CA LEU A 100 23.65 -53.09 -27.02
C LEU A 100 23.41 -52.88 -28.52
N VAL A 101 23.13 -51.63 -28.93
CA VAL A 101 22.84 -51.27 -30.33
C VAL A 101 24.05 -51.56 -31.21
N PHE A 102 25.23 -51.03 -30.85
CA PHE A 102 26.42 -51.22 -31.67
C PHE A 102 26.97 -52.65 -31.61
N HIS A 103 26.80 -53.38 -30.49
CA HIS A 103 27.20 -54.79 -30.43
C HIS A 103 26.31 -55.65 -31.35
N LEU A 104 24.99 -55.45 -31.32
CA LEU A 104 24.06 -56.16 -32.20
C LEU A 104 24.39 -55.93 -33.68
N LEU A 105 24.82 -54.71 -34.02
CA LEU A 105 25.29 -54.39 -35.37
C LEU A 105 26.62 -55.06 -35.70
N SER A 106 27.55 -55.12 -34.73
CA SER A 106 28.87 -55.75 -34.91
C SER A 106 28.80 -57.26 -35.17
N LEU A 107 27.77 -57.95 -34.68
CA LEU A 107 27.55 -59.39 -34.92
C LEU A 107 27.35 -59.75 -36.40
N THR A 108 27.03 -58.76 -37.23
CA THR A 108 26.89 -58.93 -38.68
C THR A 108 28.20 -58.75 -39.46
N SER A 109 29.28 -58.35 -38.78
CA SER A 109 30.61 -58.16 -39.38
C SER A 109 31.36 -59.49 -39.52
N ALA A 110 32.16 -59.63 -40.57
CA ALA A 110 32.91 -60.86 -40.87
C ALA A 110 33.90 -61.29 -39.77
N LYS A 111 34.36 -60.36 -38.92
CA LYS A 111 35.19 -60.60 -37.74
C LYS A 111 34.80 -59.62 -36.63
N PRO A 112 33.82 -59.95 -35.76
CA PRO A 112 33.45 -59.06 -34.67
C PRO A 112 34.59 -58.96 -33.64
N PRO A 113 34.86 -57.77 -33.09
CA PRO A 113 35.81 -57.64 -31.99
C PRO A 113 35.30 -58.41 -30.75
N PRO A 114 36.21 -58.91 -29.88
CA PRO A 114 35.83 -59.45 -28.58
C PRO A 114 34.96 -58.47 -27.79
N PHE A 115 33.91 -58.97 -27.14
CA PHE A 115 32.93 -58.14 -26.41
C PHE A 115 33.58 -57.17 -25.41
N LEU A 116 34.57 -57.63 -24.64
CA LEU A 116 35.28 -56.78 -23.67
C LEU A 116 36.05 -55.62 -24.33
N GLN A 117 36.70 -55.87 -25.48
CA GLN A 117 37.40 -54.82 -26.23
C GLN A 117 36.41 -53.80 -26.80
N PHE A 118 35.27 -54.28 -27.28
CA PHE A 118 34.20 -53.45 -27.79
C PHE A 118 33.59 -52.53 -26.71
N VAL A 119 33.27 -53.09 -25.53
CA VAL A 119 32.79 -52.32 -24.38
C VAL A 119 33.82 -51.27 -23.95
N ALA A 120 35.10 -51.64 -23.88
CA ALA A 120 36.17 -50.70 -23.53
C ALA A 120 36.30 -49.54 -24.54
N MET A 121 36.19 -49.84 -25.84
CA MET A 121 36.24 -48.83 -26.90
C MET A 121 35.08 -47.82 -26.78
N ILE A 122 33.86 -48.29 -26.55
CA ILE A 122 32.70 -47.40 -26.34
C ILE A 122 32.86 -46.62 -25.03
N ALA A 123 33.33 -47.25 -23.96
CA ALA A 123 33.51 -46.61 -22.67
C ALA A 123 34.48 -45.42 -22.75
N VAL A 124 35.60 -45.57 -23.46
CA VAL A 124 36.57 -44.49 -23.65
C VAL A 124 36.03 -43.40 -24.60
N SER A 125 35.39 -43.80 -25.70
CA SER A 125 35.02 -42.86 -26.77
C SER A 125 33.68 -42.14 -26.59
N ARG A 126 32.73 -42.67 -25.80
CA ARG A 126 31.34 -42.16 -25.76
C ARG A 126 30.90 -41.66 -24.39
N THR A 127 31.46 -42.18 -23.30
CA THR A 127 31.01 -41.86 -21.93
C THR A 127 31.12 -40.36 -21.62
N HIS A 128 32.21 -39.71 -22.05
CA HIS A 128 32.40 -38.28 -21.83
C HIS A 128 31.32 -37.45 -22.54
N THR A 129 30.87 -37.86 -23.73
CA THR A 129 29.81 -37.19 -24.48
C THR A 129 28.48 -37.24 -23.75
N TYR A 130 28.10 -38.37 -23.16
CA TYR A 130 26.85 -38.48 -22.39
C TYR A 130 26.86 -37.61 -21.13
N ILE A 131 27.99 -37.59 -20.42
CA ILE A 131 28.17 -36.74 -19.25
C ILE A 131 28.03 -35.26 -19.64
N LEU A 132 28.70 -34.83 -20.72
CA LEU A 132 28.62 -33.45 -21.21
C LEU A 132 27.21 -33.07 -21.63
N ILE A 133 26.51 -33.92 -22.40
CA ILE A 133 25.13 -33.67 -22.83
C ILE A 133 24.21 -33.52 -21.61
N TYR A 134 24.32 -34.41 -20.63
CA TYR A 134 23.51 -34.33 -19.41
C TYR A 134 23.77 -33.03 -18.62
N LEU A 135 25.05 -32.67 -18.42
CA LEU A 135 25.43 -31.46 -17.69
C LEU A 135 24.97 -30.20 -18.41
N LEU A 136 25.12 -30.13 -19.74
CA LEU A 136 24.68 -28.97 -20.54
C LEU A 136 23.16 -28.83 -20.53
N LEU A 137 22.41 -29.93 -20.73
CA LEU A 137 20.95 -29.90 -20.70
C LEU A 137 20.41 -29.50 -19.34
N THR A 138 20.98 -30.06 -18.27
CA THR A 138 20.57 -29.74 -16.91
C THR A 138 20.94 -28.29 -16.57
N GLY A 139 22.18 -27.88 -16.85
CA GLY A 139 22.64 -26.50 -16.65
C GLY A 139 21.78 -25.48 -17.40
N PHE A 140 21.46 -25.76 -18.67
CA PHE A 140 20.57 -24.93 -19.48
C PHE A 140 19.15 -24.85 -18.88
N ALA A 141 18.59 -25.98 -18.43
CA ALA A 141 17.27 -25.99 -17.78
C ALA A 141 17.23 -25.12 -16.52
N TYR A 142 18.27 -25.19 -15.67
CA TYR A 142 18.37 -24.34 -14.48
C TYR A 142 18.62 -22.87 -14.81
N ALA A 143 19.40 -22.57 -15.86
CA ALA A 143 19.61 -21.20 -16.31
C ALA A 143 18.29 -20.55 -16.77
N LEU A 144 17.50 -21.26 -17.58
CA LEU A 144 16.18 -20.78 -18.02
C LEU A 144 15.22 -20.57 -16.86
N ASP A 145 15.18 -21.51 -15.91
CA ASP A 145 14.33 -21.40 -14.72
C ASP A 145 14.74 -20.21 -13.84
N SER A 146 16.04 -19.98 -13.66
CA SER A 146 16.57 -18.83 -12.91
C SER A 146 16.21 -17.49 -13.56
N LEU A 147 16.31 -17.37 -14.88
CA LEU A 147 15.93 -16.16 -15.60
C LEU A 147 14.42 -15.89 -15.46
N GLN A 148 13.59 -16.93 -15.59
CA GLN A 148 12.13 -16.81 -15.42
C GLN A 148 11.75 -16.42 -13.99
N ARG A 149 12.40 -16.98 -12.98
CA ARG A 149 12.19 -16.60 -11.58
C ARG A 149 12.59 -15.15 -11.32
N SER A 150 13.71 -14.68 -11.89
CA SER A 150 14.13 -13.28 -11.76
C SER A 150 13.09 -12.33 -12.33
N GLN A 151 12.60 -12.60 -13.55
CA GLN A 151 11.57 -11.79 -14.19
C GLN A 151 10.26 -11.76 -13.37
N ALA A 152 9.83 -12.92 -12.87
CA ALA A 152 8.62 -13.00 -12.05
C ALA A 152 8.75 -12.22 -10.73
N LEU A 153 9.92 -12.23 -10.11
CA LEU A 153 10.19 -11.45 -8.90
C LEU A 153 10.21 -9.95 -9.19
N GLU A 154 10.80 -9.52 -10.31
CA GLU A 154 10.80 -8.13 -10.75
C GLU A 154 9.38 -7.62 -11.03
N GLU A 155 8.55 -8.41 -11.71
CA GLU A 155 7.14 -8.08 -11.97
C GLU A 155 6.34 -7.94 -10.66
N GLN A 156 6.54 -8.86 -9.71
CA GLN A 156 5.91 -8.80 -8.39
C GLN A 156 6.35 -7.56 -7.60
N ALA A 157 7.65 -7.26 -7.59
CA ALA A 157 8.18 -6.07 -6.93
C ALA A 157 7.63 -4.78 -7.55
N ALA A 158 7.54 -4.72 -8.88
CA ALA A 158 6.95 -3.58 -9.59
C ALA A 158 5.46 -3.40 -9.27
N GLN A 159 4.69 -4.48 -9.17
CA GLN A 159 3.28 -4.43 -8.75
C GLN A 159 3.13 -3.92 -7.32
N GLN A 160 3.94 -4.43 -6.39
CA GLN A 160 3.95 -3.97 -5.00
C GLN A 160 4.31 -2.47 -4.87
N ALA A 161 5.32 -2.01 -5.63
CA ALA A 161 5.70 -0.61 -5.65
C ALA A 161 4.58 0.31 -6.16
N ARG A 162 3.84 -0.11 -7.20
CA ARG A 162 2.68 0.64 -7.71
C ARG A 162 1.55 0.72 -6.69
N ALA A 163 1.19 -0.41 -6.08
CA ALA A 163 0.15 -0.44 -5.04
C ALA A 163 0.51 0.45 -3.84
N ALA A 164 1.78 0.45 -3.43
CA ALA A 164 2.26 1.32 -2.35
C ALA A 164 2.17 2.82 -2.73
N ALA A 165 2.52 3.18 -3.97
CA ALA A 165 2.41 4.55 -4.46
C ALA A 165 0.95 5.04 -4.54
N GLU A 166 0.03 4.17 -4.98
CA GLU A 166 -1.42 4.46 -5.00
C GLU A 166 -1.96 4.71 -3.58
N LEU A 167 -1.63 3.83 -2.62
CA LEU A 167 -2.01 4.00 -1.22
C LEU A 167 -1.45 5.29 -0.61
N GLN A 168 -0.21 5.65 -0.91
CA GLN A 168 0.39 6.91 -0.46
C GLN A 168 -0.36 8.12 -1.03
N ARG A 169 -0.75 8.08 -2.31
CA ARG A 169 -1.54 9.14 -2.94
C ARG A 169 -2.91 9.27 -2.29
N ASP A 170 -3.61 8.16 -2.07
CA ASP A 170 -4.93 8.17 -1.45
C ASP A 170 -4.87 8.69 -0.01
N LEU A 171 -3.81 8.37 0.74
CA LEU A 171 -3.55 8.95 2.05
C LEU A 171 -3.31 10.46 1.98
N ALA A 172 -2.51 10.92 1.02
CA ALA A 172 -2.25 12.34 0.82
C ALA A 172 -3.56 13.08 0.48
N ASP A 173 -4.38 12.53 -0.41
CA ASP A 173 -5.68 13.09 -0.77
C ASP A 173 -6.64 13.12 0.41
N ALA A 174 -6.69 12.06 1.22
CA ALA A 174 -7.51 12.02 2.43
C ALA A 174 -7.07 13.07 3.47
N ARG A 175 -5.76 13.24 3.67
CA ARG A 175 -5.20 14.29 4.54
C ARG A 175 -5.53 15.69 4.02
N LEU A 176 -5.35 15.93 2.71
CA LEU A 176 -5.72 17.20 2.08
C LEU A 176 -7.22 17.50 2.21
N ARG A 177 -8.09 16.49 2.05
CA ARG A 177 -9.54 16.65 2.28
C ARG A 177 -9.84 17.00 3.74
N THR A 178 -9.16 16.37 4.70
CA THR A 178 -9.32 16.65 6.13
C THR A 178 -8.91 18.09 6.45
N LEU A 179 -7.73 18.53 5.97
CA LEU A 179 -7.26 19.91 6.09
C LEU A 179 -8.25 20.91 5.47
N ARG A 180 -8.78 20.60 4.27
CA ARG A 180 -9.81 21.43 3.61
C ARG A 180 -11.13 21.50 4.39
N MET A 181 -11.49 20.47 5.15
CA MET A 181 -12.70 20.47 5.98
C MET A 181 -12.51 21.27 7.28
N GLN A 182 -11.28 21.33 7.80
CA GLN A 182 -10.95 22.16 8.98
C GLN A 182 -11.02 23.66 8.66
N LEU A 183 -10.65 24.06 7.44
CA LEU A 183 -10.84 25.43 6.95
C LEU A 183 -12.26 25.62 6.43
N GLN A 184 -13.09 26.40 7.14
CA GLN A 184 -14.45 26.68 6.68
C GLN A 184 -14.48 27.64 5.48
N PRO A 185 -14.73 27.15 4.24
CA PRO A 185 -14.57 28.00 3.06
C PRO A 185 -15.57 29.16 3.06
N HIS A 186 -16.78 28.89 3.52
CA HIS A 186 -17.84 29.90 3.61
C HIS A 186 -17.49 31.04 4.58
N PHE A 187 -16.87 30.74 5.73
CA PHE A 187 -16.42 31.78 6.65
C PHE A 187 -15.35 32.66 6.00
N ILE A 188 -14.38 32.06 5.30
CA ILE A 188 -13.33 32.80 4.60
C ILE A 188 -13.94 33.72 3.53
N PHE A 189 -14.84 33.21 2.68
CA PHE A 189 -15.49 34.02 1.65
C PHE A 189 -16.33 35.17 2.25
N ASN A 190 -17.09 34.91 3.31
CA ASN A 190 -17.89 35.95 3.98
C ASN A 190 -17.01 37.01 4.64
N THR A 191 -15.89 36.59 5.22
CA THR A 191 -14.92 37.51 5.83
C THR A 191 -14.29 38.38 4.74
N HIS A 192 -13.92 37.80 3.60
CA HIS A 192 -13.40 38.54 2.44
C HIS A 192 -14.42 39.55 1.87
N HIS A 193 -15.69 39.17 1.76
CA HIS A 193 -16.75 40.09 1.34
C HIS A 193 -16.94 41.24 2.33
N ALA A 194 -16.89 40.97 3.63
CA ALA A 194 -16.97 42.01 4.66
C ALA A 194 -15.78 42.97 4.60
N ILE A 195 -14.56 42.46 4.43
CA ILE A 195 -13.35 43.28 4.20
C ILE A 195 -13.55 44.19 2.99
N THR A 196 -14.05 43.64 1.88
CA THR A 196 -14.32 44.40 0.66
C THR A 196 -15.36 45.50 0.92
N GLY A 197 -16.43 45.20 1.66
CA GLY A 197 -17.45 46.18 2.05
C GLY A 197 -16.86 47.31 2.89
N LEU A 198 -16.08 46.99 3.92
CA LEU A 198 -15.38 47.97 4.77
C LEU A 198 -14.47 48.89 3.95
N MET A 199 -13.73 48.34 2.97
CA MET A 199 -12.89 49.14 2.07
C MET A 199 -13.70 50.09 1.20
N LEU A 200 -14.82 49.62 0.62
CA LEU A 200 -15.71 50.44 -0.20
C LEU A 200 -16.39 51.55 0.60
N GLU A 201 -16.66 51.32 1.89
CA GLU A 201 -17.22 52.30 2.83
C GLU A 201 -16.17 53.26 3.42
N GLY A 202 -14.89 53.14 3.02
CA GLY A 202 -13.80 53.97 3.53
C GLY A 202 -13.33 53.61 4.95
N GLN A 203 -13.78 52.49 5.52
CA GLN A 203 -13.40 51.99 6.83
C GLN A 203 -12.11 51.14 6.75
N THR A 204 -11.06 51.68 6.12
CA THR A 204 -9.81 50.97 5.81
C THR A 204 -9.13 50.37 7.04
N ASP A 205 -9.13 51.09 8.17
CA ASP A 205 -8.51 50.60 9.42
C ASP A 205 -9.17 49.31 9.93
N LYS A 206 -10.51 49.23 9.88
CA LYS A 206 -11.25 48.01 10.25
C LYS A 206 -11.00 46.88 9.25
N ALA A 207 -10.91 47.19 7.96
CA ALA A 207 -10.60 46.20 6.93
C ALA A 207 -9.20 45.57 7.15
N VAL A 208 -8.19 46.40 7.46
CA VAL A 208 -6.83 45.94 7.79
C VAL A 208 -6.83 45.12 9.08
N GLN A 209 -7.53 45.57 10.13
CA GLN A 209 -7.65 44.82 11.38
C GLN A 209 -8.28 43.44 11.15
N MET A 210 -9.35 43.36 10.36
CA MET A 210 -10.02 42.11 10.02
C MET A 210 -9.13 41.17 9.21
N LEU A 211 -8.30 41.69 8.29
CA LEU A 211 -7.30 40.92 7.54
C LEU A 211 -6.20 40.33 8.42
N VAL A 212 -5.67 41.11 9.36
CA VAL A 212 -4.66 40.63 10.32
C VAL A 212 -5.26 39.53 11.18
N ARG A 213 -6.47 39.73 11.73
CA ARG A 213 -7.15 38.71 12.54
C ARG A 213 -7.46 37.44 11.77
N LEU A 214 -7.90 37.57 10.51
CA LEU A 214 -8.09 36.41 9.63
C LEU A 214 -6.78 35.65 9.42
N SER A 215 -5.67 36.35 9.23
CA SER A 215 -4.35 35.74 9.06
C SER A 215 -3.90 35.00 10.32
N ASP A 216 -4.07 35.61 11.49
CA ASP A 216 -3.76 35.00 12.79
C ASP A 216 -4.57 33.71 13.02
N LEU A 217 -5.87 33.75 12.70
CA LEU A 217 -6.78 32.61 12.85
C LEU A 217 -6.38 31.44 11.92
N LEU A 218 -6.07 31.74 10.65
CA LEU A 218 -5.60 30.74 9.70
C LEU A 218 -4.28 30.12 10.15
N ARG A 219 -3.35 30.94 10.66
CA ARG A 219 -2.06 30.47 11.18
C ARG A 219 -2.25 29.51 12.35
N LEU A 220 -3.07 29.87 13.34
CA LEU A 220 -3.33 29.01 14.50
C LEU A 220 -4.05 27.71 14.13
N THR A 221 -4.97 27.76 13.17
CA THR A 221 -5.66 26.56 12.67
C THR A 221 -4.67 25.59 12.01
N LEU A 222 -3.66 26.11 11.31
CA LEU A 222 -2.59 25.29 10.69
C LEU A 222 -1.55 24.78 11.71
N GLU A 223 -1.26 25.58 12.74
CA GLU A 223 -0.30 25.22 13.81
C GLU A 223 -0.86 24.18 14.79
N GLN A 224 -2.19 24.13 15.00
CA GLN A 224 -2.83 23.18 15.92
C GLN A 224 -2.71 21.70 15.49
N GLY A 225 -2.29 21.42 14.26
CA GLY A 225 -1.94 20.07 13.78
C GLY A 225 -3.11 19.06 13.79
N ASP A 226 -2.83 17.81 13.39
CA ASP A 226 -3.80 16.70 13.35
C ASP A 226 -4.20 16.18 14.75
N GLY A 227 -3.99 16.97 15.81
CA GLY A 227 -4.34 16.59 17.18
C GLY A 227 -5.83 16.32 17.34
N HIS A 228 -6.18 15.10 17.76
CA HIS A 228 -7.56 14.72 18.05
C HIS A 228 -8.11 15.44 19.29
N GLU A 229 -7.24 15.81 20.24
CA GLU A 229 -7.57 16.56 21.46
C GLU A 229 -6.61 17.73 21.67
N VAL A 230 -7.15 18.82 22.22
CA VAL A 230 -6.45 20.07 22.57
C VAL A 230 -6.90 20.51 23.96
N SER A 231 -6.16 21.43 24.57
CA SER A 231 -6.61 22.02 25.85
C SER A 231 -7.80 22.92 25.58
N LEU A 232 -8.74 22.99 26.53
CA LEU A 232 -9.84 23.96 26.46
C LEU A 232 -9.32 25.39 26.29
N ARG A 233 -8.15 25.71 26.87
CA ARG A 233 -7.43 26.96 26.66
C ARG A 233 -7.16 27.27 25.19
N GLN A 234 -6.63 26.30 24.45
CA GLN A 234 -6.37 26.44 23.01
C GLN A 234 -7.66 26.60 22.21
N GLU A 235 -8.70 25.84 22.55
CA GLU A 235 -10.02 25.95 21.92
C GLU A 235 -10.62 27.35 22.14
N ILE A 236 -10.58 27.87 23.37
CA ILE A 236 -11.08 29.20 23.72
C ILE A 236 -10.26 30.32 23.07
N ALA A 237 -8.94 30.15 22.93
CA ALA A 237 -8.08 31.12 22.24
C ALA A 237 -8.47 31.25 20.76
N LEU A 238 -8.71 30.12 20.08
CA LEU A 238 -9.19 30.10 18.70
C LEU A 238 -10.58 30.73 18.58
N LEU A 239 -11.49 30.38 19.51
CA LEU A 239 -12.85 30.90 19.58
C LEU A 239 -12.88 32.42 19.72
N ARG A 240 -11.99 32.99 20.54
CA ARG A 240 -11.84 34.43 20.74
C ARG A 240 -11.49 35.13 19.43
N GLN A 241 -10.49 34.63 18.70
CA GLN A 241 -10.11 35.22 17.42
C GLN A 241 -11.24 35.18 16.40
N TYR A 242 -11.96 34.05 16.31
CA TYR A 242 -13.12 33.95 15.45
C TYR A 242 -14.20 35.00 15.82
N LEU A 243 -14.53 35.13 17.10
CA LEU A 243 -15.54 36.07 17.57
C LEU A 243 -15.12 37.53 17.39
N GLU A 244 -13.84 37.86 17.53
CA GLU A 244 -13.31 39.20 17.23
C GLU A 244 -13.52 39.57 15.75
N ILE A 245 -13.28 38.64 14.81
CA ILE A 245 -13.56 38.85 13.39
C ILE A 245 -15.06 39.11 13.17
N GLN A 246 -15.93 38.34 13.82
CA GLN A 246 -17.38 38.57 13.73
C GLN A 246 -17.80 39.90 14.36
N GLN A 247 -17.18 40.33 15.46
CA GLN A 247 -17.46 41.62 16.08
C GLN A 247 -17.08 42.79 15.16
N ILE A 248 -15.96 42.70 14.42
CA ILE A 248 -15.62 43.71 13.41
C ILE A 248 -16.68 43.72 12.29
N ARG A 249 -17.11 42.53 11.83
CA ARG A 249 -18.11 42.39 10.77
C ARG A 249 -19.48 42.95 11.13
N PHE A 250 -19.96 42.68 12.34
CA PHE A 250 -21.30 43.06 12.79
C PHE A 250 -21.31 44.37 13.58
N GLY A 251 -20.14 44.91 13.95
CA GLY A 251 -20.01 46.10 14.77
C GLY A 251 -20.77 45.98 16.09
N ASP A 252 -21.45 47.06 16.47
CA ASP A 252 -22.19 47.16 17.73
C ASP A 252 -23.39 46.19 17.83
N ARG A 253 -23.73 45.47 16.75
CA ARG A 253 -24.81 44.48 16.76
C ARG A 253 -24.44 43.16 17.42
N LEU A 254 -23.15 42.88 17.64
CA LEU A 254 -22.70 41.63 18.27
C LEU A 254 -21.99 41.91 19.60
N GLN A 255 -22.63 41.50 20.69
CA GLN A 255 -22.01 41.45 22.02
C GLN A 255 -21.53 40.03 22.31
N VAL A 256 -20.33 39.89 22.87
CA VAL A 256 -19.73 38.58 23.17
C VAL A 256 -19.29 38.57 24.63
N ASP A 257 -19.69 37.52 25.34
CA ASP A 257 -19.24 37.23 26.70
C ASP A 257 -18.65 35.80 26.75
N ILE A 258 -17.44 35.67 27.29
CA ILE A 258 -16.75 34.37 27.44
C ILE A 258 -16.32 34.24 28.90
N ALA A 259 -17.06 33.43 29.64
CA ALA A 259 -16.87 33.17 31.06
C ALA A 259 -16.55 31.69 31.29
N VAL A 260 -15.25 31.34 31.24
CA VAL A 260 -14.76 29.97 31.43
C VAL A 260 -13.90 29.93 32.69
N ASP A 261 -14.24 29.01 33.60
CA ASP A 261 -13.58 28.86 34.89
C ASP A 261 -12.12 28.42 34.68
N ALA A 262 -11.20 29.06 35.41
CA ALA A 262 -9.76 28.86 35.22
C ALA A 262 -9.32 27.39 35.43
N GLU A 263 -9.99 26.67 36.33
CA GLU A 263 -9.74 25.25 36.61
C GLU A 263 -10.10 24.31 35.45
N THR A 264 -10.90 24.78 34.48
CA THR A 264 -11.31 23.98 33.32
C THR A 264 -10.39 24.14 32.12
N LEU A 265 -9.54 25.17 32.10
CA LEU A 265 -8.77 25.57 30.92
C LEU A 265 -7.79 24.50 30.45
N ASP A 266 -7.29 23.67 31.35
CA ASP A 266 -6.34 22.62 31.01
C ASP A 266 -7.03 21.26 30.78
N ALA A 267 -8.36 21.22 30.68
CA ALA A 267 -9.08 20.01 30.27
C ALA A 267 -8.79 19.63 28.81
N ALA A 268 -8.58 18.35 28.54
CA ALA A 268 -8.51 17.79 27.20
C ALA A 268 -9.91 17.75 26.58
N VAL A 269 -10.07 18.38 25.42
CA VAL A 269 -11.32 18.41 24.64
C VAL A 269 -11.02 18.12 23.18
N PRO A 270 -11.98 17.60 22.38
CA PRO A 270 -11.75 17.41 20.96
C PRO A 270 -11.53 18.75 20.28
N SER A 271 -10.57 18.82 19.36
CA SER A 271 -10.27 20.05 18.62
C SER A 271 -11.50 20.56 17.86
N LEU A 272 -11.77 21.87 17.90
CA LEU A 272 -12.88 22.53 17.20
C LEU A 272 -14.27 22.02 17.64
N ILE A 273 -14.44 21.68 18.91
CA ILE A 273 -15.73 21.22 19.46
C ILE A 273 -16.70 22.38 19.73
N LEU A 274 -16.19 23.56 20.11
CA LEU A 274 -17.02 24.74 20.42
C LEU A 274 -17.31 25.58 19.17
N GLN A 275 -16.41 25.56 18.19
CA GLN A 275 -16.54 26.37 16.98
C GLN A 275 -17.88 26.17 16.24
N PRO A 276 -18.34 24.93 15.94
CA PRO A 276 -19.63 24.73 15.25
C PRO A 276 -20.84 25.24 16.05
N LEU A 277 -20.75 25.23 17.39
CA LEU A 277 -21.80 25.73 18.27
C LEU A 277 -21.88 27.25 18.21
N VAL A 278 -20.73 27.92 18.27
CA VAL A 278 -20.63 29.38 18.17
C VAL A 278 -21.04 29.89 16.80
N GLU A 279 -20.64 29.23 15.72
CA GLU A 279 -21.10 29.59 14.38
C GLU A 279 -22.61 29.48 14.23
N ASN A 280 -23.18 28.42 14.80
CA ASN A 280 -24.62 28.25 14.80
C ASN A 280 -25.31 29.37 15.61
N ALA A 281 -24.73 29.76 16.74
CA ALA A 281 -25.16 30.90 17.54
C ALA A 281 -25.08 32.24 16.78
N VAL A 282 -23.97 32.53 16.08
CA VAL A 282 -23.82 33.74 15.24
C VAL A 282 -24.87 33.76 14.13
N ARG A 283 -25.01 32.67 13.39
CA ARG A 283 -25.92 32.58 12.25
C ARG A 283 -27.38 32.82 12.64
N HIS A 284 -27.85 32.21 13.73
CA HIS A 284 -29.25 32.32 14.14
C HIS A 284 -29.51 33.49 15.07
N GLY A 285 -28.53 33.85 15.90
CA GLY A 285 -28.65 34.90 16.89
C GLY A 285 -28.42 36.30 16.35
N ILE A 286 -27.62 36.43 15.28
CA ILE A 286 -27.11 37.72 14.80
C ILE A 286 -27.43 37.91 13.31
N ASP A 287 -26.99 36.99 12.45
CA ASP A 287 -27.06 37.17 10.99
C ASP A 287 -28.52 37.29 10.49
N ARG A 288 -29.43 36.51 11.10
CA ARG A 288 -30.86 36.50 10.76
C ARG A 288 -31.70 37.59 11.45
N GLN A 289 -31.10 38.44 12.29
CA GLN A 289 -31.83 39.38 13.13
C GLN A 289 -31.36 40.81 12.91
N ILE A 290 -32.29 41.74 12.71
CA ILE A 290 -31.95 43.16 12.54
C ILE A 290 -31.46 43.77 13.86
N ALA A 291 -32.06 43.36 14.98
CA ALA A 291 -31.71 43.86 16.30
C ALA A 291 -30.30 43.42 16.74
N PRO A 292 -29.63 44.19 17.62
CA PRO A 292 -28.42 43.74 18.30
C PRO A 292 -28.68 42.43 19.04
N GLY A 293 -27.68 41.56 19.05
CA GLY A 293 -27.71 40.29 19.74
C GLY A 293 -26.44 40.03 20.52
N TRP A 294 -26.49 38.99 21.35
CA TRP A 294 -25.40 38.56 22.19
C TRP A 294 -25.12 37.07 22.05
N ILE A 295 -23.87 36.70 22.27
CA ILE A 295 -23.40 35.32 22.39
C ILE A 295 -22.67 35.19 23.72
N LYS A 296 -23.02 34.16 24.49
CA LYS A 296 -22.34 33.84 25.74
C LYS A 296 -21.76 32.44 25.68
N VAL A 297 -20.48 32.32 26.00
CA VAL A 297 -19.77 31.04 26.09
C VAL A 297 -19.40 30.83 27.55
N THR A 298 -19.80 29.70 28.11
CA THR A 298 -19.49 29.33 29.49
C THR A 298 -18.80 27.99 29.56
N GLY A 299 -17.93 27.82 30.56
CA GLY A 299 -17.27 26.56 30.85
C GLY A 299 -17.04 26.45 32.34
N ALA A 300 -17.56 25.39 32.95
CA ALA A 300 -17.48 25.15 34.38
C ALA A 300 -17.24 23.67 34.66
N ARG A 301 -16.66 23.37 35.83
CA ARG A 301 -16.52 21.99 36.30
C ARG A 301 -17.69 21.64 37.22
N ASP A 302 -18.33 20.50 36.95
CA ASP A 302 -19.36 19.91 37.80
C ASP A 302 -18.89 18.50 38.21
N GLY A 303 -18.22 18.42 39.36
CA GLY A 303 -17.58 17.19 39.84
C GLY A 303 -16.53 16.66 38.86
N GLU A 304 -16.76 15.47 38.32
CA GLU A 304 -15.89 14.81 37.33
C GLU A 304 -16.25 15.16 35.88
N ARG A 305 -17.09 16.18 35.67
CA ARG A 305 -17.55 16.58 34.36
C ARG A 305 -17.17 18.01 34.02
N LEU A 306 -16.76 18.22 32.78
CA LEU A 306 -16.63 19.53 32.15
C LEU A 306 -17.97 19.87 31.49
N VAL A 307 -18.59 20.97 31.91
CA VAL A 307 -19.82 21.49 31.32
C VAL A 307 -19.48 22.73 30.50
N LEU A 308 -19.73 22.69 29.20
CA LEU A 308 -19.55 23.81 28.28
C LEU A 308 -20.91 24.21 27.72
N ALA A 309 -21.20 25.51 27.64
CA ALA A 309 -22.41 25.97 26.99
C ALA A 309 -22.16 27.18 26.09
N VAL A 310 -22.87 27.20 24.96
CA VAL A 310 -22.96 28.34 24.05
C VAL A 310 -24.41 28.78 23.98
N GLU A 311 -24.64 30.02 24.36
CA GLU A 311 -25.95 30.66 24.40
C GLU A 311 -25.98 31.83 23.42
N ASN A 312 -27.13 32.08 22.81
CA ASN A 312 -27.31 33.24 21.97
C ASN A 312 -28.70 33.87 22.15
N SER A 313 -28.76 35.20 22.00
CA SER A 313 -30.02 35.92 21.89
C SER A 313 -30.77 35.52 20.62
N GLY A 314 -32.10 35.54 20.66
CA GLY A 314 -32.85 35.58 19.42
C GLY A 314 -34.34 35.38 19.51
N LYS A 315 -35.05 35.77 18.44
CA LYS A 315 -36.46 35.40 18.28
C LYS A 315 -36.54 33.89 18.19
N ALA A 316 -37.25 33.30 19.13
CA ALA A 316 -37.43 31.87 19.15
C ALA A 316 -38.55 31.50 18.17
N GLU A 317 -38.24 31.63 16.87
CA GLU A 317 -39.08 31.14 15.81
C GLU A 317 -39.24 29.63 15.98
N ALA A 318 -40.49 29.17 15.88
CA ALA A 318 -40.83 27.76 15.86
C ALA A 318 -40.29 27.15 14.56
N ALA A 319 -38.99 26.84 14.52
CA ALA A 319 -38.46 25.98 13.47
C ALA A 319 -39.19 24.63 13.61
N PRO A 320 -39.85 24.13 12.55
CA PRO A 320 -40.55 22.85 12.60
C PRO A 320 -39.58 21.76 13.07
N GLU A 321 -40.05 20.79 13.87
CA GLU A 321 -39.20 19.77 14.53
C GLU A 321 -38.21 19.06 13.60
N ARG A 322 -38.51 18.97 12.30
CA ARG A 322 -37.60 18.42 11.28
C ARG A 322 -36.31 19.24 11.08
N ALA A 323 -36.36 20.58 11.21
CA ALA A 323 -35.19 21.45 11.12
C ALA A 323 -34.32 21.40 12.40
N ARG A 324 -34.90 20.99 13.54
CA ARG A 324 -34.18 20.80 14.82
C ARG A 324 -33.24 19.59 14.80
N ARG A 325 -33.44 18.64 13.87
CA ARG A 325 -32.67 17.39 13.84
C ARG A 325 -31.34 17.46 13.08
N ASN A 326 -31.19 18.26 12.01
CA ASN A 326 -30.06 18.09 11.08
C ASN A 326 -29.47 19.40 10.53
N GLY A 327 -28.90 20.25 11.39
CA GLY A 327 -27.85 21.15 10.91
C GLY A 327 -26.59 20.33 10.68
N ILE A 328 -26.01 20.34 9.46
CA ILE A 328 -24.82 19.54 9.10
C ILE A 328 -23.70 19.69 10.15
N GLY A 329 -23.44 20.91 10.64
CA GLY A 329 -22.44 21.17 11.69
C GLY A 329 -22.75 20.55 13.06
N LEU A 330 -24.02 20.53 13.50
CA LEU A 330 -24.42 19.92 14.78
C LEU A 330 -24.43 18.38 14.69
N ALA A 331 -24.77 17.82 13.53
CA ALA A 331 -24.67 16.39 13.28
C ALA A 331 -23.21 15.90 13.33
N THR A 332 -22.28 16.65 12.71
CA THR A 332 -20.84 16.37 12.79
C THR A 332 -20.32 16.49 14.22
N THR A 333 -20.76 17.51 14.98
CA THR A 333 -20.41 17.68 16.39
C THR A 333 -20.84 16.46 17.21
N ARG A 334 -22.08 15.99 17.05
CA ARG A 334 -22.60 14.80 17.74
C ARG A 334 -21.84 13.53 17.35
N ALA A 335 -21.50 13.35 16.07
CA ALA A 335 -20.72 12.21 15.60
C ALA A 335 -19.31 12.19 16.19
N ARG A 336 -18.62 13.33 16.27
CA ARG A 336 -17.29 13.45 16.89
C ARG A 336 -17.34 13.15 18.39
N LEU A 337 -18.35 13.67 19.11
CA LEU A 337 -18.54 13.38 20.53
C LEU A 337 -18.82 11.90 20.79
N GLN A 338 -19.64 11.27 19.96
CA GLN A 338 -19.90 9.83 20.04
C GLN A 338 -18.63 9.00 19.80
N GLN A 339 -17.76 9.42 18.88
CA GLN A 339 -16.49 8.74 18.61
C GLN A 339 -15.48 8.90 19.74
N ALA A 340 -15.35 10.10 20.32
CA ALA A 340 -14.38 10.37 21.38
C ALA A 340 -14.82 9.83 22.76
N TYR A 341 -16.10 9.96 23.11
CA TYR A 341 -16.58 9.69 24.47
C TYR A 341 -17.65 8.61 24.56
N GLY A 342 -18.11 8.06 23.43
CA GLY A 342 -19.17 7.04 23.43
C GLY A 342 -20.41 7.51 24.18
N ALA A 343 -20.90 6.70 25.11
CA ALA A 343 -22.06 7.04 25.95
C ALA A 343 -21.73 8.01 27.11
N ALA A 344 -20.45 8.37 27.33
CA ALA A 344 -20.05 9.21 28.45
C ALA A 344 -20.28 10.71 28.21
N HIS A 345 -20.62 11.14 26.99
CA HIS A 345 -20.99 12.52 26.69
C HIS A 345 -22.50 12.77 26.80
N ALA A 346 -22.87 14.01 27.09
CA ALA A 346 -24.23 14.50 26.86
C ALA A 346 -24.17 15.77 25.99
N PHE A 347 -25.11 15.88 25.05
CA PHE A 347 -25.30 17.07 24.23
C PHE A 347 -26.78 17.43 24.14
N ALA A 348 -27.12 18.62 24.61
CA ALA A 348 -28.48 19.14 24.63
C ALA A 348 -28.56 20.47 23.88
N LEU A 349 -29.64 20.66 23.13
CA LEU A 349 -29.99 21.92 22.50
C LEU A 349 -31.35 22.37 23.01
N THR A 350 -31.37 23.36 23.90
CA THR A 350 -32.56 23.83 24.60
C THR A 350 -32.92 25.24 24.18
N ARG A 351 -34.22 25.54 24.19
CA ARG A 351 -34.73 26.91 23.99
C ARG A 351 -34.72 27.60 25.35
N MET A 352 -34.18 28.81 25.42
CA MET A 352 -34.14 29.55 26.67
C MET A 352 -35.50 30.22 26.97
N PRO A 353 -35.90 30.34 28.25
CA PRO A 353 -37.19 30.92 28.64
C PRO A 353 -37.44 32.34 28.09
N HIS A 354 -36.38 33.14 27.99
CA HIS A 354 -36.44 34.53 27.54
C HIS A 354 -36.21 34.71 26.02
N GLY A 355 -36.23 33.62 25.25
CA GLY A 355 -35.86 33.60 23.84
C GLY A 355 -34.38 33.24 23.64
N GLY A 356 -34.04 32.87 22.41
CA GLY A 356 -32.71 32.33 22.09
C GLY A 356 -32.57 30.83 22.34
N MET A 357 -31.35 30.33 22.15
CA MET A 357 -31.00 28.91 22.23
C MET A 357 -29.75 28.72 23.09
N LYS A 358 -29.70 27.59 23.80
CA LYS A 358 -28.54 27.11 24.56
C LYS A 358 -28.12 25.74 24.01
N ALA A 359 -26.89 25.66 23.53
CA ALA A 359 -26.22 24.41 23.21
C ALA A 359 -25.32 24.04 24.39
N GLU A 360 -25.59 22.92 25.05
CA GLU A 360 -24.88 22.48 26.25
C GLU A 360 -24.22 21.13 26.02
N LEU A 361 -22.95 21.03 26.39
CA LEU A 361 -22.09 19.87 26.32
C LEU A 361 -21.67 19.49 27.73
N SER A 362 -21.75 18.20 28.05
CA SER A 362 -21.19 17.66 29.29
C SER A 362 -20.26 16.50 28.97
N LEU A 363 -18.98 16.68 29.25
CA LEU A 363 -17.89 15.76 28.92
C LEU A 363 -17.21 15.28 30.21
N PRO A 364 -16.56 14.09 30.23
CA PRO A 364 -15.66 13.73 31.32
C PRO A 364 -14.52 14.75 31.46
N PHE A 365 -14.23 15.21 32.67
CA PHE A 365 -13.09 16.09 32.91
C PHE A 365 -11.79 15.27 32.94
N THR A 366 -10.94 15.46 31.94
CA THR A 366 -9.60 14.85 31.92
C THR A 366 -8.57 15.97 31.79
N PRO A 367 -7.65 16.16 32.74
CA PRO A 367 -6.60 17.16 32.60
C PRO A 367 -5.66 16.74 31.46
N MET A 368 -5.35 17.68 30.57
CA MET A 368 -4.39 17.45 29.50
C MET A 368 -3.01 17.34 30.12
N GLN A 369 -2.41 16.15 30.00
CA GLN A 369 -1.05 15.93 30.49
C GLN A 369 -0.10 16.85 29.71
N SER A 370 0.48 17.82 30.41
CA SER A 370 1.50 18.68 29.84
C SER A 370 2.68 17.79 29.38
N PRO A 371 3.27 18.02 28.18
CA PRO A 371 4.40 17.21 27.68
C PRO A 371 5.61 17.16 28.63
N ALA A 372 5.64 18.02 29.65
CA ALA A 372 6.73 18.16 30.60
C ALA A 372 6.82 17.07 31.70
N SER A 373 5.81 16.21 31.90
CA SER A 373 5.87 15.16 32.95
C SER A 373 6.23 13.76 32.47
N ALA A 374 6.32 13.51 31.16
CA ALA A 374 6.64 12.17 30.64
C ALA A 374 8.14 11.83 30.65
N ILE A 375 9.04 12.80 30.93
CA ILE A 375 10.50 12.60 30.81
C ILE A 375 11.16 12.12 32.12
N VAL A 376 10.47 12.12 33.27
CA VAL A 376 11.10 11.79 34.57
C VAL A 376 10.87 10.35 35.04
N SER A 377 10.09 9.52 34.32
CA SER A 377 9.74 8.16 34.79
C SER A 377 10.54 7.00 34.16
N GLU A 378 11.54 7.27 33.31
CA GLU A 378 12.47 6.26 32.80
C GLU A 378 13.92 6.55 33.25
N ALA A 379 14.16 6.47 34.55
CA ALA A 379 15.51 6.35 35.10
C ALA A 379 15.63 5.09 35.97
N VAL A 380 16.00 4.00 35.28
CA VAL A 380 16.85 2.86 35.71
C VAL A 380 16.52 2.17 37.05
N PRO A 381 16.08 0.89 37.05
CA PRO A 381 16.31 0.02 38.19
C PRO A 381 17.73 -0.58 38.14
N ALA A 382 18.34 -0.68 39.32
CA ALA A 382 19.72 -1.09 39.62
C ALA A 382 20.06 -2.55 39.26
#